data_AF-A0A9X5BEM1-F1
#
_entry.id   AF-A0A9X5BEM1-F1
#
_cell.length_a   1.000
_cell.length_b   1.000
_cell.length_c   1.000
_cell.angle_alpha   90.00
_cell.angle_beta   90.00
_cell.angle_gamma   90.00
#
_symmetry.space_group_name_H-M   'P 1'
#
loop_
_entity.id
_entity.type
_entity.pdbx_description
1 polymer ?
#
loop_
_entity_poly.entity_id
_entity_poly.type
_entity_poly.pdbx_seq_one_letter_code
_entity_poly.pdbx_strand_id
1 'polypeptide(L)' 'MFDFRIIDTVDGNQIIDRNLKTPYKALTPLQMVEYLEMDNRLAYMDRMERKARAEAERRRKIARNPIYKIACLCGLV' A
#
# COMPACT_ATOMS: atom_id res chain seq x y z
N MET A 1 19.72 -1.72 -0.85
CA MET A 1 19.38 -1.99 0.56
C MET A 1 17.86 -2.03 0.65
N PHE A 2 17.25 -2.80 1.53
CA PHE A 2 15.80 -2.73 1.72
C PHE A 2 15.43 -1.56 2.63
N ASP A 3 14.35 -0.84 2.28
CA ASP A 3 13.80 0.29 3.04
C ASP A 3 12.77 -0.14 4.09
N PHE A 4 12.89 -1.39 4.56
CA PHE A 4 12.12 -1.92 5.67
C PHE A 4 12.96 -2.97 6.42
N ARG A 5 12.46 -3.39 7.58
CA ARG A 5 12.98 -4.51 8.36
C ARG A 5 11.84 -5.46 8.76
N ILE A 6 12.09 -6.75 8.59
CA ILE A 6 11.24 -7.82 9.13
C ILE A 6 11.74 -8.11 10.54
N ILE A 7 10.86 -8.00 11.53
CA ILE A 7 11.13 -8.25 12.94
C ILE A 7 10.26 -9.42 13.38
N ASP A 8 10.89 -10.55 13.69
CA ASP A 8 10.22 -11.70 14.27
C ASP A 8 9.87 -11.40 15.73
N THR A 9 8.60 -11.63 16.10
CA THR A 9 8.13 -11.54 17.48
C THR A 9 8.16 -12.91 18.14
N VAL A 10 8.17 -12.94 19.47
CA VAL A 10 8.18 -14.18 20.26
C VAL A 10 6.96 -15.07 19.99
N ASP A 11 5.85 -14.48 19.54
CA ASP A 11 4.61 -15.17 19.22
C ASP A 11 4.60 -15.77 17.80
N GLY A 12 5.71 -15.64 17.05
CA GLY A 12 5.82 -16.12 15.68
C GLY A 12 5.21 -15.18 14.63
N ASN A 13 4.72 -14.01 15.02
CA ASN A 13 4.28 -12.98 14.08
C ASN A 13 5.49 -12.18 13.55
N GLN A 14 5.37 -11.68 12.32
CA GLN A 14 6.38 -10.84 11.70
C GLN A 14 5.88 -9.41 11.55
N ILE A 15 6.63 -8.46 12.12
CA ILE A 15 6.37 -7.03 11.98
C ILE A 15 7.23 -6.49 10.84
N ILE A 16 6.60 -5.84 9.87
CA ILE A 16 7.29 -5.16 8.77
C ILE A 16 7.42 -3.67 9.12
N ASP A 17 8.58 -3.29 9.67
CA ASP A 17 8.87 -1.91 10.02
C ASP A 17 9.48 -1.16 8.83
N ARG A 18 8.72 -0.22 8.24
CA ARG A 18 9.14 0.62 7.11
C ARG A 18 9.99 1.83 7.51
N ASN A 19 10.19 2.08 8.81
CA ASN A 19 11.05 3.18 9.29
C ASN A 19 12.52 2.75 9.42
N LEU A 20 12.77 1.44 9.37
CA LEU A 20 14.10 0.86 9.48
C LEU A 20 14.60 0.39 8.13
N LYS A 21 15.93 0.40 7.94
CA LYS A 21 16.56 -0.11 6.73
C LYS A 21 17.36 -1.36 7.02
N THR A 22 17.47 -2.23 6.02
CA THR A 22 18.15 -3.53 6.17
C THR A 22 19.21 -3.73 5.08
N PRO A 23 20.51 -3.58 5.41
CA PRO A 23 21.62 -3.81 4.48
C PRO A 23 21.62 -5.23 3.92
N TYR A 24 21.87 -5.38 2.62
CA TYR A 24 21.95 -6.70 1.99
C TYR A 24 23.01 -7.61 2.63
N LYS A 25 24.14 -7.03 3.02
CA LYS A 25 25.23 -7.74 3.72
C LYS A 25 24.85 -8.29 5.10
N ALA A 26 23.74 -7.84 5.68
CA ALA A 26 23.25 -8.30 6.97
C ALA A 26 22.28 -9.48 6.84
N LEU A 27 21.95 -9.89 5.61
CA LEU A 27 20.99 -10.97 5.33
C LEU A 27 21.72 -12.24 4.92
N THR A 28 21.21 -13.36 5.42
CA THR A 28 21.52 -14.67 4.84
C THR A 28 20.85 -14.81 3.45
N PRO A 29 21.30 -15.74 2.59
CA PRO A 29 20.66 -15.99 1.31
C PRO A 29 19.16 -16.34 1.42
N LEU A 30 18.76 -17.06 2.47
CA LEU A 30 17.35 -17.39 2.71
C LEU A 30 16.54 -16.14 3.04
N GLN A 31 17.02 -15.31 3.98
CA GLN A 31 16.37 -14.05 4.32
C GLN A 31 16.33 -13.09 3.13
N MET A 32 17.33 -13.12 2.24
CA MET A 32 17.31 -12.30 1.03
C MET A 32 16.09 -12.60 0.15
N VAL A 33 15.73 -13.88 0.01
CA VAL A 33 14.54 -14.28 -0.77
C VAL A 33 13.27 -13.76 -0.11
N GLU A 34 13.14 -13.90 1.21
CA GLU A 34 11.99 -13.39 1.97
C GLU A 34 11.84 -11.87 1.84
N TYR A 35 12.95 -11.13 1.95
CA TYR A 35 12.94 -9.69 1.78
C TYR A 35 12.61 -9.27 0.33
N LEU A 36 13.10 -9.99 -0.69
CA LEU A 36 12.73 -9.72 -2.08
C LEU A 36 11.24 -9.94 -2.34
N GLU A 37 10.67 -11.01 -1.78
CA GLU A 37 9.24 -11.26 -1.89
C GLU A 37 8.44 -10.16 -1.19
N MET A 38 8.86 -9.78 0.02
CA MET A 38 8.19 -8.73 0.78
C MET A 38 8.26 -7.38 0.07
N ASP A 39 9.41 -7.01 -0.52
CA ASP A 39 9.57 -5.77 -1.28
C ASP A 39 8.56 -5.67 -2.44
N ASN A 40 8.38 -6.76 -3.19
CA ASN A 40 7.39 -6.85 -4.26
C ASN A 40 5.95 -6.69 -3.73
N ARG A 41 5.63 -7.35 -2.62
CA ARG A 41 4.30 -7.25 -1.99
C ARG A 41 4.01 -5.84 -1.51
N LEU A 42 4.96 -5.18 -0.84
CA LEU A 42 4.81 -3.79 -0.38
C LEU A 42 4.63 -2.83 -1.57
N ALA A 43 5.43 -2.98 -2.63
CA ALA A 43 5.30 -2.18 -3.84
C ALA A 43 3.92 -2.35 -4.50
N TYR A 44 3.39 -3.57 -4.53
CA TYR A 44 2.04 -3.85 -5.02
C TYR A 44 0.96 -3.18 -4.15
N MET A 45 1.05 -3.31 -2.83
CA MET A 45 0.12 -2.69 -1.90
C MET A 45 0.12 -1.16 -2.04
N ASP A 46 1.29 -0.54 -2.14
CA ASP A 46 1.41 0.91 -2.32
C ASP A 46 0.78 1.36 -3.65
N ARG A 47 0.87 0.56 -4.72
CA ARG A 47 0.20 0.86 -5.99
C ARG A 47 -1.32 0.78 -5.85
N MET A 48 -1.82 -0.23 -5.15
CA MET A 48 -3.24 -0.40 -4.88
C MET A 48 -3.80 0.74 -4.02
N GLU A 49 -3.07 1.14 -2.98
CA GLU A 49 -3.47 2.25 -2.13
C GLU A 49 -3.52 3.56 -2.90
N ARG A 50 -2.52 3.86 -3.75
CA ARG A 50 -2.54 5.05 -4.62
C ARG A 50 -3.75 5.04 -5.54
N LYS A 51 -4.09 3.90 -6.16
CA LYS A 51 -5.28 3.77 -7.02
C LYS A 51 -6.56 4.02 -6.22
N ALA A 52 -6.70 3.42 -5.04
CA ALA A 52 -7.86 3.60 -4.19
C ALA A 52 -8.03 5.06 -3.74
N ARG A 53 -6.93 5.74 -3.37
CA ARG A 53 -6.93 7.17 -3.03
C ARG A 53 -7.36 8.03 -4.21
N ALA A 54 -6.82 7.78 -5.41
CA ALA A 54 -7.19 8.50 -6.62
C ALA A 54 -8.67 8.30 -7.00
N GLU A 55 -9.18 7.08 -6.86
CA GLU A 55 -10.59 6.78 -7.10
C GLU A 55 -11.49 7.48 -6.08
N ALA A 56 -11.13 7.45 -4.80
CA ALA A 56 -11.86 8.17 -3.76
C ALA A 56 -11.88 9.68 -4.02
N GLU A 57 -10.77 10.27 -4.45
CA GLU A 57 -10.71 11.68 -4.82
C GLU A 57 -11.57 11.99 -6.06
N ARG A 58 -11.52 11.13 -7.08
CA ARG A 58 -12.37 11.25 -8.27
C ARG A 58 -13.86 11.21 -7.91
N ARG A 59 -14.27 10.25 -7.07
CA ARG A 59 -15.64 10.15 -6.55
C ARG A 59 -16.05 11.40 -5.77
N ARG A 60 -15.17 11.94 -4.91
CA ARG A 60 -15.41 13.21 -4.19
C ARG A 60 -15.59 14.40 -5.13
N LYS A 61 -14.78 14.51 -6.19
CA LYS A 61 -14.91 15.59 -7.20
C LYS A 61 -16.23 15.47 -7.96
N ILE A 62 -16.61 14.26 -8.39
CA ILE A 62 -17.89 13.99 -9.05
C ILE A 62 -19.07 14.34 -8.13
N ALA A 63 -19.05 13.89 -6.87
CA ALA A 63 -20.11 14.19 -5.90
C ALA A 63 -20.24 15.68 -5.59
N ARG A 64 -19.16 16.46 -5.72
CA ARG A 64 -19.18 17.92 -5.58
C ARG A 64 -19.67 18.65 -6.83
N ASN A 65 -19.73 18.00 -7.99
CA ASN A 65 -20.19 18.62 -9.23
C ASN A 65 -21.71 18.89 -9.16
N PRO A 66 -22.16 20.16 -9.28
CA PRO A 66 -23.58 20.49 -9.22
C PRO A 66 -24.42 19.77 -10.28
N ILE A 67 -23.87 19.53 -11.47
CA ILE A 67 -24.55 18.78 -12.54
C ILE A 67 -24.81 17.33 -12.10
N TYR A 68 -23.82 16.69 -11.47
CA TYR A 68 -23.95 15.32 -10.97
C TYR A 68 -24.99 15.25 -9.83
N LYS A 69 -25.02 16.24 -8.94
CA LYS A 69 -26.05 16.32 -7.88
C LYS A 69 -27.46 16.45 -8.46
N ILE A 70 -27.63 17.30 -9.47
CA ILE A 70 -28.92 17.47 -10.16
C ILE A 70 -29.29 16.17 -10.88
N ALA A 71 -28.36 15.53 -11.59
CA ALA A 71 -28.58 14.25 -12.26
C ALA A 71 -29.03 13.15 -11.27
N CYS A 72 -28.42 13.07 -10.08
CA CYS A 72 -28.86 12.17 -9.01
C CYS A 72 -30.27 12.52 -8.48
N LEU A 73 -30.57 13.79 -8.23
CA LEU A 73 -31.90 14.22 -7.77
C LEU A 73 -33.00 13.94 -8.81
N CYS A 74 -32.66 14.00 -10.09
CA CYS A 74 -33.56 13.71 -11.21
C CYS A 74 -33.60 12.22 -11.60
N GLY A 75 -32.91 11.32 -10.89
CA GLY A 75 -32.91 9.87 -11.17
C GLY A 75 -32.24 9.46 -12.49
N LEU A 76 -31.31 10.29 -12.99
CA LEU A 76 -30.61 10.06 -14.27
C LEU A 76 -29.30 9.25 -14.12
N VAL A 77 -28.98 8.79 -12.91
CA VAL A 77 -27.79 7.98 -12.57
C VAL A 77 -28.22 6.75 -11.80
#